data_AF-A0A7R8GZG0-F1
#
_entry.id   AF-A0A7R8GZG0-F1
#
_cell.length_a   1.000
_cell.length_b   1.000
_cell.length_c   1.000
_cell.angle_alpha   90.00
_cell.angle_beta   90.00
_cell.angle_gamma   90.00
#
_symmetry.space_group_name_H-M   'P 1'
#
loop_
_entity.id
_entity.type
_entity.pdbx_description
1 polymer ?
#
loop_
_entity_poly.entity_id
_entity_poly.type
_entity_poly.pdbx_seq_one_letter_code
_entity_poly.pdbx_strand_id
1 'polypeptide(L)'
;MVLAEYEILVPLVESNFEGLLMKDSREFKIVFKLKPFHIYWKGGARQQVRLAAQVESNTVAKAFTIHIQSKETRAKENAIKIINNWFDGVNSKQIYDKVKLKCGLGINFEDQCIALDKMELFLDTFKVIVKGK
;
A
#
# COMPACT_ATOMS: atom_id res chain seq x y z
N MET A 1 -11.50 1.83 4.38
CA MET A 1 -11.48 1.09 5.66
C MET A 1 -11.06 -0.34 5.38
N VAL A 2 -10.40 -1.01 6.34
CA VAL A 2 -9.76 -2.34 6.18
C VAL A 2 -10.13 -3.22 7.37
N LEU A 3 -10.36 -4.52 7.18
CA LEU A 3 -10.70 -5.44 8.28
C LEU A 3 -9.47 -5.82 9.15
N ALA A 4 -9.67 -5.82 10.46
CA ALA A 4 -8.80 -6.49 11.44
C ALA A 4 -9.36 -7.89 11.80
N GLU A 5 -8.62 -8.68 12.60
CA GLU A 5 -8.95 -10.06 13.05
C GLU A 5 -10.34 -10.24 13.73
N TYR A 6 -11.11 -9.16 13.95
CA TYR A 6 -12.44 -9.16 14.60
C TYR A 6 -13.49 -8.36 13.81
N GLU A 7 -13.38 -8.28 12.49
CA GLU A 7 -14.27 -7.47 11.62
C GLU A 7 -14.31 -5.96 11.92
N ILE A 8 -13.38 -5.46 12.75
CA ILE A 8 -13.26 -4.03 13.03
C ILE A 8 -12.69 -3.35 11.80
N LEU A 9 -13.45 -2.39 11.26
CA LEU A 9 -13.04 -1.56 10.13
C LEU A 9 -12.03 -0.49 10.58
N VAL A 10 -10.79 -0.64 10.14
CA VAL A 10 -9.68 0.28 10.37
C VAL A 10 -9.61 1.31 9.24
N PRO A 11 -9.70 2.62 9.52
CA PRO A 11 -9.55 3.65 8.50
C PRO A 11 -8.08 3.81 8.10
N LEU A 12 -7.81 3.89 6.79
CA LEU A 12 -6.54 4.34 6.23
C LEU A 12 -6.76 5.75 5.67
N VAL A 13 -6.17 6.76 6.32
CA VAL A 13 -6.42 8.19 6.07
C VAL A 13 -5.11 8.97 5.95
N GLU A 14 -5.17 10.20 5.41
CA GLU A 14 -3.99 11.08 5.22
C GLU A 14 -3.12 11.22 6.48
N SER A 15 -3.73 11.42 7.64
CA SER A 15 -3.00 11.59 8.91
C SER A 15 -2.12 10.41 9.29
N ASN A 16 -2.42 9.21 8.76
CA ASN A 16 -1.58 8.04 8.95
C ASN A 16 -0.23 8.18 8.22
N PHE A 17 -0.25 8.72 7.01
CA PHE A 17 0.96 8.95 6.21
C PHE A 17 1.72 10.19 6.69
N GLU A 18 1.02 11.23 7.16
CA GLU A 18 1.63 12.38 7.83
C GLU A 18 2.41 11.93 9.07
N GLY A 19 1.82 11.05 9.88
CA GLY A 19 2.47 10.46 11.04
C GLY A 19 3.73 9.66 10.68
N LEU A 20 3.75 8.96 9.54
CA LEU A 20 4.96 8.27 9.04
C LEU A 20 6.04 9.27 8.65
N LEU A 21 5.69 10.34 7.92
CA LEU A 21 6.64 11.39 7.53
C LEU A 21 7.29 12.08 8.73
N MET A 22 6.54 12.32 9.80
CA MET A 22 7.07 12.93 11.01
C MET A 22 8.04 12.00 11.76
N LYS A 23 7.72 10.71 11.83
CA LYS A 23 8.53 9.70 12.55
C LYS A 23 9.80 9.30 11.80
N ASP A 24 9.78 9.35 10.47
CA ASP A 24 10.91 9.01 9.60
C ASP A 24 11.74 10.25 9.19
N SER A 25 12.00 11.13 10.17
CA SER A 25 12.69 12.41 10.00
C SER A 25 14.21 12.34 10.18
N ARG A 26 14.76 11.14 10.37
CA ARG A 26 16.20 10.90 10.57
C ARG A 26 16.97 10.91 9.25
N GLU A 27 18.30 10.92 9.34
CA GLU A 27 19.21 10.84 8.18
C GLU A 27 18.98 9.56 7.35
N PHE A 28 18.78 8.43 8.01
CA PHE A 28 18.41 7.16 7.39
C PHE A 28 16.90 6.97 7.42
N LYS A 29 16.27 7.20 6.26
CA LYS A 29 14.82 7.14 6.07
C LYS A 29 14.35 5.77 5.57
N ILE A 30 13.39 5.18 6.26
CA ILE A 30 12.69 3.95 5.83
C ILE A 30 11.80 4.25 4.61
N VAL A 31 11.03 5.34 4.66
CA VAL A 31 10.11 5.81 3.62
C VAL A 31 10.69 6.98 2.83
N PHE A 32 11.94 6.84 2.38
CA PHE A 32 12.68 7.87 1.65
C PHE A 32 11.99 8.38 0.37
N LYS A 33 11.06 7.60 -0.21
CA LYS A 33 10.27 7.99 -1.39
C LYS A 33 9.09 8.88 -1.01
N LEU A 34 8.50 8.68 0.18
CA LEU A 34 7.33 9.41 0.63
C LEU A 34 7.72 10.85 0.95
N LYS A 35 6.94 11.80 0.44
CA LYS A 35 7.17 13.24 0.59
C LYS A 35 5.83 13.95 0.74
N PRO A 36 5.77 15.18 1.27
CA PRO A 36 4.52 15.91 1.47
C PRO A 36 3.61 15.97 0.23
N PHE A 37 4.17 16.11 -0.98
CA PHE A 37 3.38 16.14 -2.23
C PHE A 37 2.67 14.82 -2.59
N HIS A 38 3.03 13.70 -1.94
CA HIS A 38 2.31 12.44 -2.10
C HIS A 38 0.98 12.43 -1.33
N ILE A 39 0.86 13.27 -0.31
CA ILE A 39 -0.33 13.42 0.52
C ILE A 39 -1.10 14.66 0.04
N TYR A 40 -0.40 15.79 -0.03
CA TYR A 40 -0.96 17.08 -0.43
C TYR A 40 -0.85 17.28 -1.94
N TRP A 41 -1.57 16.49 -2.73
CA TRP A 41 -1.60 16.65 -4.18
C TRP A 41 -2.48 17.85 -4.60
N LYS A 42 -1.99 18.63 -5.58
CA LYS A 42 -2.74 19.74 -6.20
C LYS A 42 -2.70 19.61 -7.72
N GLY A 43 -3.78 20.02 -8.38
CA GLY A 43 -3.88 20.04 -9.84
C GLY A 43 -3.56 18.70 -10.49
N GLY A 44 -2.71 18.71 -11.52
CA GLY A 44 -2.33 17.53 -12.32
C GLY A 44 -1.59 16.43 -11.54
N ALA A 45 -1.09 16.69 -10.33
CA ALA A 45 -0.47 15.66 -9.49
C ALA A 45 -1.43 14.49 -9.18
N ARG A 46 -2.75 14.75 -9.17
CA ARG A 46 -3.81 13.74 -8.98
C ARG A 46 -3.81 12.63 -10.02
N GLN A 47 -3.27 12.89 -11.21
CA GLN A 47 -3.22 11.94 -12.32
C GLN A 47 -1.89 11.19 -12.39
N GLN A 48 -0.94 11.50 -11.50
CA GLN A 48 0.38 10.87 -11.53
C GLN A 48 0.36 9.51 -10.82
N VAL A 49 0.13 8.44 -11.58
CA VAL A 49 0.11 7.05 -11.09
C VAL A 49 1.40 6.69 -10.33
N ARG A 50 2.54 7.26 -10.73
CA ARG A 50 3.82 7.06 -10.04
C ARG A 50 3.74 7.47 -8.56
N LEU A 51 3.04 8.55 -8.23
CA LEU A 51 2.92 9.02 -6.85
C LEU A 51 2.06 8.06 -6.03
N ALA A 52 0.93 7.61 -6.58
CA ALA A 52 0.08 6.61 -5.94
C ALA A 52 0.84 5.30 -5.67
N ALA A 53 1.55 4.77 -6.67
CA ALA A 53 2.36 3.56 -6.53
C ALA A 53 3.51 3.69 -5.51
N GLN A 54 4.02 4.90 -5.28
CA GLN A 54 5.03 5.15 -4.24
C GLN A 54 4.42 5.18 -2.84
N VAL A 55 3.24 5.77 -2.67
CA VAL A 55 2.46 5.75 -1.41
C VAL A 55 2.12 4.32 -1.03
N GLU A 56 1.68 3.52 -2.00
CA GLU A 56 1.21 2.16 -1.77
C GLU A 56 2.32 1.10 -1.89
N SER A 57 3.57 1.50 -1.65
CA SER A 57 4.71 0.59 -1.81
C SER A 57 4.92 -0.32 -0.59
N ASN A 58 5.53 -1.48 -0.80
CA ASN A 58 5.92 -2.41 0.27
C ASN A 58 6.78 -1.74 1.37
N THR A 59 7.64 -0.78 1.00
CA THR A 59 8.44 -0.01 1.97
C THR A 59 7.57 0.87 2.88
N VAL A 60 6.53 1.50 2.33
CA VAL A 60 5.58 2.30 3.12
C VAL A 60 4.72 1.39 3.99
N ALA A 61 4.28 0.23 3.47
CA ALA A 61 3.54 -0.74 4.25
C ALA A 61 4.31 -1.17 5.51
N LYS A 62 5.58 -1.56 5.37
CA LYS A 62 6.42 -1.98 6.51
C LYS A 62 6.66 -0.85 7.52
N ALA A 63 6.67 0.41 7.08
CA ALA A 63 6.89 1.54 7.98
C ALA A 63 5.79 1.65 9.05
N PHE A 64 4.56 1.20 8.76
CA PHE A 64 3.46 1.19 9.72
C PHE A 64 3.79 0.36 10.98
N THR A 65 4.39 -0.81 10.81
CA THR A 65 4.68 -1.73 11.93
C THR A 65 6.07 -1.58 12.51
N ILE A 66 7.02 -0.98 11.78
CA ILE A 66 8.35 -0.67 12.32
C ILE A 66 8.26 0.36 13.45
N HIS A 67 7.41 1.37 13.32
CA HIS A 67 7.29 2.41 14.35
C HIS A 67 6.43 2.00 15.54
N ILE A 68 5.31 1.30 15.30
CA ILE A 68 4.39 0.83 16.35
C ILE A 68 3.80 -0.50 15.91
N GLN A 69 3.94 -1.54 16.74
CA GLN A 69 3.28 -2.81 16.52
C GLN A 69 1.93 -2.83 17.24
N SER A 70 0.85 -2.63 16.49
CA SER A 70 -0.52 -2.78 16.97
C SER A 70 -1.36 -3.53 15.94
N LYS A 71 -2.51 -4.06 16.36
CA LYS A 71 -3.47 -4.70 15.43
C LYS A 71 -3.89 -3.74 14.31
N GLU A 72 -4.06 -2.47 14.66
CA GLU A 72 -4.42 -1.41 13.71
C GLU A 72 -3.31 -1.14 12.68
N THR A 73 -2.06 -1.00 13.13
CA THR A 73 -0.94 -0.76 12.21
C THR A 73 -0.68 -1.97 11.32
N ARG A 74 -0.91 -3.18 11.82
CA ARG A 74 -0.83 -4.42 11.04
C ARG A 74 -1.92 -4.51 9.98
N ALA A 75 -3.15 -4.10 10.29
CA ALA A 75 -4.23 -4.03 9.30
C ALA A 75 -3.90 -3.03 8.17
N LYS A 76 -3.35 -1.87 8.52
CA LYS A 76 -2.90 -0.84 7.55
C LYS A 76 -1.74 -1.34 6.68
N GLU A 77 -0.74 -1.98 7.28
CA GLU A 77 0.36 -2.62 6.55
C GLU A 77 -0.18 -3.66 5.56
N ASN A 78 -1.09 -4.54 6.01
CA ASN A 78 -1.65 -5.60 5.19
C ASN A 78 -2.42 -5.04 3.98
N ALA A 79 -3.24 -4.01 4.18
CA ALA A 79 -3.95 -3.35 3.07
C ALA A 79 -2.99 -2.83 1.99
N ILE A 80 -1.97 -2.07 2.40
CA ILE A 80 -1.00 -1.51 1.45
C ILE A 80 -0.22 -2.64 0.75
N LYS A 81 0.14 -3.71 1.47
CA LYS A 81 0.80 -4.87 0.87
C LYS A 81 -0.05 -5.59 -0.16
N ILE A 82 -1.35 -5.77 0.11
CA ILE A 82 -2.28 -6.39 -0.85
C ILE A 82 -2.27 -5.57 -2.14
N ILE A 83 -2.43 -4.25 -2.04
CA ILE A 83 -2.44 -3.35 -3.19
C ILE A 83 -1.09 -3.38 -3.93
N ASN A 84 0.04 -3.27 -3.22
CA ASN A 84 1.38 -3.35 -3.82
C ASN A 84 1.57 -4.64 -4.62
N ASN A 85 1.25 -5.78 -4.00
CA ASN A 85 1.49 -7.10 -4.56
C ASN A 85 0.61 -7.36 -5.79
N TRP A 86 -0.66 -6.97 -5.70
CA TRP A 86 -1.58 -7.00 -6.84
C TRP A 86 -1.06 -6.13 -7.98
N PHE A 87 -0.69 -4.88 -7.69
CA PHE A 87 -0.19 -3.94 -8.70
C PHE A 87 1.12 -4.43 -9.35
N ASP A 88 2.03 -5.00 -8.56
CA ASP A 88 3.27 -5.61 -9.06
C ASP A 88 3.00 -6.77 -10.02
N GLY A 89 1.95 -7.58 -9.76
CA GLY A 89 1.48 -8.67 -10.62
C GLY A 89 0.89 -8.21 -11.94
N VAL A 90 -0.07 -7.28 -11.90
CA VAL A 90 -0.79 -6.83 -13.11
C VAL A 90 0.02 -5.84 -13.96
N ASN A 91 1.13 -5.32 -13.43
CA ASN A 91 2.01 -4.35 -14.10
C ASN A 91 3.41 -4.93 -14.39
N SER A 92 3.51 -6.25 -14.59
CA SER A 92 4.74 -6.89 -15.06
C SER A 92 5.17 -6.35 -16.42
N LYS A 93 6.48 -6.16 -16.62
CA LYS A 93 7.07 -5.63 -17.87
C LYS A 93 8.05 -6.59 -18.53
N GLN A 94 8.40 -7.68 -17.87
CA GLN A 94 9.42 -8.62 -18.30
C GLN A 94 9.10 -10.02 -17.76
N ILE A 95 9.52 -11.05 -18.49
CA ILE A 95 9.25 -12.44 -18.11
C ILE A 95 9.87 -12.77 -16.75
N TYR A 96 11.11 -12.35 -16.52
CA TYR A 96 11.84 -12.58 -15.26
C TYR A 96 12.22 -11.25 -14.60
N ASP A 97 11.93 -11.13 -13.31
CA ASP A 97 12.30 -9.99 -12.47
C ASP A 97 12.91 -10.50 -11.16
N LYS A 98 13.60 -9.62 -10.43
CA LYS A 98 14.09 -9.91 -9.07
C LYS A 98 12.95 -10.08 -8.09
N VAL A 99 11.82 -9.41 -8.32
CA VAL A 99 10.60 -9.55 -7.52
C VAL A 99 9.68 -10.55 -8.18
N LYS A 100 9.38 -11.67 -7.50
CA LYS A 100 8.57 -12.78 -8.05
C LYS A 100 7.26 -12.35 -8.69
N LEU A 101 6.52 -11.45 -8.02
CA LEU A 101 5.22 -10.97 -8.51
C LEU A 101 5.36 -10.10 -9.76
N LYS A 102 6.52 -9.47 -10.00
CA LYS A 102 6.79 -8.66 -11.19
C LYS A 102 7.22 -9.48 -12.40
N CYS A 103 7.49 -10.78 -12.23
CA CYS A 103 7.68 -11.67 -13.36
C CYS A 103 6.40 -11.75 -14.20
N GLY A 104 6.54 -12.21 -15.46
CA GLY A 104 5.41 -12.44 -16.33
C GLY A 104 4.38 -13.38 -15.71
N LEU A 105 3.10 -13.21 -16.04
CA LEU A 105 2.02 -14.07 -15.57
C LEU A 105 2.33 -15.54 -15.93
N GLY A 106 2.20 -16.44 -14.96
CA GLY A 106 2.47 -17.87 -15.12
C GLY A 106 3.85 -18.33 -14.67
N ILE A 107 4.81 -17.41 -14.47
CA ILE A 107 6.17 -17.77 -13.99
C ILE A 107 6.17 -18.13 -12.51
N ASN A 108 5.47 -17.34 -11.69
CA ASN A 108 5.24 -17.63 -10.27
C ASN A 108 3.73 -17.72 -10.04
N PHE A 109 3.07 -18.64 -10.76
CA PHE A 109 1.62 -18.66 -10.90
C PHE A 109 0.88 -18.72 -9.56
N GLU A 110 1.31 -19.57 -8.63
CA GLU A 110 0.69 -19.70 -7.30
C GLU A 110 0.74 -18.38 -6.50
N ASP A 111 1.93 -17.76 -6.39
CA ASP A 111 2.11 -16.48 -5.71
C ASP A 111 1.27 -15.36 -6.37
N GLN A 112 1.17 -15.37 -7.71
CA GLN A 112 0.39 -14.41 -8.48
C GLN A 112 -1.12 -14.58 -8.27
N CYS A 113 -1.63 -15.81 -8.30
CA CYS A 113 -3.02 -16.12 -8.00
C CYS A 113 -3.39 -15.71 -6.56
N ILE A 114 -2.55 -16.03 -5.58
CA ILE A 114 -2.76 -15.59 -4.19
C ILE A 114 -2.85 -14.06 -4.07
N ALA A 115 -2.06 -13.31 -4.85
CA ALA A 115 -2.13 -11.86 -4.84
C ALA A 115 -3.44 -11.32 -5.46
N LEU A 116 -3.93 -11.98 -6.51
CA LEU A 116 -5.22 -11.66 -7.16
C LEU A 116 -6.39 -11.95 -6.21
N ASP A 117 -6.45 -13.16 -5.64
CA ASP A 117 -7.51 -13.59 -4.71
C ASP A 117 -7.60 -12.66 -3.48
N LYS A 118 -6.43 -12.28 -2.94
CA LYS A 118 -6.38 -11.33 -1.81
C LYS A 118 -6.90 -9.96 -2.18
N MET A 119 -6.65 -9.49 -3.40
CA MET A 119 -7.16 -8.21 -3.87
C MET A 119 -8.67 -8.27 -4.07
N GLU A 120 -9.20 -9.36 -4.62
CA GLU A 120 -10.64 -9.58 -4.78
C GLU A 120 -11.35 -9.52 -3.41
N LEU A 121 -10.90 -10.32 -2.45
CA LEU A 121 -11.42 -10.29 -1.07
C LEU A 121 -11.27 -8.92 -0.41
N PHE A 122 -10.18 -8.21 -0.69
CA PHE A 122 -9.96 -6.87 -0.19
C PHE A 122 -10.99 -5.89 -0.77
N LEU A 123 -11.30 -5.97 -2.07
CA LEU A 123 -12.29 -5.09 -2.71
C LEU A 123 -13.70 -5.32 -2.17
N ASP A 124 -14.08 -6.57 -1.88
CA ASP A 124 -15.39 -6.90 -1.30
C ASP A 124 -15.59 -6.29 0.10
N THR A 125 -14.50 -6.08 0.83
CA THR A 125 -14.53 -5.61 2.22
C THR A 125 -14.13 -4.13 2.34
N PHE A 126 -13.58 -3.55 1.29
CA PHE A 126 -13.08 -2.18 1.26
C PHE A 126 -14.23 -1.17 1.21
N LYS A 127 -14.28 -0.28 2.21
CA LYS A 127 -15.24 0.83 2.27
C LYS A 127 -14.56 2.17 2.07
N VAL A 128 -15.10 2.99 1.18
CA VAL A 128 -14.67 4.37 0.95
C VAL A 128 -15.31 5.28 2.00
N ILE A 129 -14.49 6.14 2.62
CA ILE A 129 -14.98 7.18 3.53
C ILE A 129 -15.27 8.42 2.68
N VAL A 130 -16.54 8.78 2.53
CA VAL A 130 -16.93 10.03 1.87
C VAL A 130 -16.73 11.16 2.87
N LYS A 131 -15.76 12.05 2.62
CA LYS A 131 -15.70 13.33 3.35
C LYS A 131 -16.94 14.13 2.93
N GLY A 132 -17.80 14.47 3.89
CA GLY A 132 -18.93 15.37 3.66
C GLY A 132 -18.43 16.66 3.02
N LYS A 133 -19.16 17.14 2.01
CA LYS A 133 -18.85 18.40 1.30
C LYS A 133 -18.88 19.59 2.24
#